data_AF-A0AAW2QBX6-F1
#
_entry.id   AF-A0AAW2QBX6-F1
#
_cell.length_a   1.000
_cell.length_b   1.000
_cell.length_c   1.000
_cell.angle_alpha   90.00
_cell.angle_beta   90.00
_cell.angle_gamma   90.00
#
_symmetry.space_group_name_H-M   'P 1'
#
loop_
_entity.id
_entity.type
_entity.pdbx_description
1 polymer ?
#
loop_
_entity_poly.entity_id
_entity_poly.type
_entity_poly.pdbx_seq_one_letter_code
_entity_poly.pdbx_strand_id
1 'polypeptide(L)'
;MINVSAIYLAGYQGNLKWEYTSLLHHEMTHVFQWNGEGHTPVGLVEGIADYMILKSGYYPPGFAKPGQGERWDQGYDFTARFLEYCDGLKSGFVAELNKMMRHNYSEDYFVELTGKPVGQLWADYKATYGEVL
;
A
#
# COMPACT_ATOMS: atom_id res chain seq x y z
N MET A 1 13.32 5.08 -9.17
CA MET A 1 13.27 6.06 -10.28
C MET A 1 11.86 6.63 -10.26
N ILE A 2 11.68 7.96 -10.29
CA ILE A 2 10.33 8.56 -10.35
C ILE A 2 9.89 8.53 -11.80
N ASN A 3 8.80 7.83 -12.12
CA ASN A 3 8.25 7.80 -13.46
C ASN A 3 6.83 8.38 -13.49
N VAL A 4 6.64 9.47 -14.21
CA VAL A 4 5.31 10.04 -14.44
C VAL A 4 5.05 10.12 -15.94
N SER A 5 4.05 9.38 -16.41
CA SER A 5 3.74 9.27 -17.84
C SER A 5 3.08 10.55 -18.38
N ALA A 6 3.77 11.25 -19.28
CA ALA A 6 3.23 12.42 -19.97
C ALA A 6 2.02 12.07 -20.88
N ILE A 7 2.01 10.86 -21.45
CA ILE A 7 0.89 10.37 -22.29
C ILE A 7 -0.36 10.17 -21.43
N TYR A 8 -0.20 9.59 -20.23
CA TYR A 8 -1.30 9.43 -19.28
C TYR A 8 -1.87 10.79 -18.87
N LEU A 9 -1.01 11.72 -18.47
CA LEU A 9 -1.43 13.07 -18.05
C LEU A 9 -2.12 13.86 -19.17
N ALA A 10 -1.67 13.71 -20.43
CA ALA A 10 -2.30 14.37 -21.57
C ALA A 10 -3.74 13.88 -21.83
N GLY A 11 -4.02 12.62 -21.48
CA GLY A 11 -5.36 12.04 -21.61
C GLY A 11 -6.27 12.27 -20.41
N TYR A 12 -5.74 12.71 -19.27
CA TYR A 12 -6.48 12.83 -18.02
C TYR A 12 -7.57 13.90 -18.09
N GLN A 13 -8.79 13.51 -17.77
CA GLN A 13 -9.95 14.41 -17.71
C GLN A 13 -10.28 14.67 -16.25
N GLY A 14 -10.01 15.89 -15.77
CA GLY A 14 -10.26 16.27 -14.38
C GLY A 14 -9.25 17.30 -13.86
N ASN A 15 -9.02 17.29 -12.56
CA ASN A 15 -8.03 18.15 -11.93
C ASN A 15 -6.62 17.57 -12.11
N LEU A 16 -5.96 17.96 -13.21
CA LEU A 16 -4.61 17.49 -13.57
C LEU A 16 -3.57 17.74 -12.46
N LYS A 17 -3.65 18.89 -11.77
CA LYS A 17 -2.72 19.20 -10.68
C LYS A 17 -2.88 18.21 -9.53
N TRP A 18 -4.13 17.88 -9.20
CA TRP A 18 -4.44 16.91 -8.16
C TRP A 18 -3.92 15.51 -8.55
N GLU A 19 -4.18 15.07 -9.79
CA GLU A 19 -3.73 13.77 -10.29
C GLU A 19 -2.21 13.64 -10.28
N TYR A 20 -1.52 14.65 -10.81
CA TYR A 20 -0.07 14.71 -10.78
C TYR A 20 0.48 14.65 -9.35
N THR A 21 -0.19 15.31 -8.40
CA THR A 21 0.20 15.28 -6.99
C THR A 21 0.01 13.90 -6.37
N SER A 22 -1.09 13.20 -6.70
CA SER A 22 -1.32 11.81 -6.28
C SER A 22 -0.20 10.88 -6.79
N LEU A 23 0.07 10.90 -8.11
CA LEU A 23 1.14 10.11 -8.72
C LEU A 23 2.52 10.42 -8.13
N LEU A 24 2.80 11.69 -7.81
CA LEU A 24 4.05 12.04 -7.13
C LEU A 24 4.17 11.42 -5.74
N HIS A 25 3.10 11.28 -4.97
CA HIS A 25 3.17 10.61 -3.67
C HIS A 25 3.49 9.12 -3.83
N HIS A 26 2.89 8.46 -4.83
CA HIS A 26 3.22 7.08 -5.17
C HIS A 26 4.70 6.93 -5.55
N GLU A 27 5.13 7.64 -6.59
CA GLU A 27 6.46 7.50 -7.17
C GLU A 27 7.59 7.95 -6.22
N MET A 28 7.34 8.98 -5.41
CA MET A 28 8.29 9.42 -4.38
C MET A 28 8.46 8.36 -3.29
N THR A 29 7.42 7.57 -3.00
CA THR A 29 7.52 6.49 -2.01
C THR A 29 8.56 5.48 -2.43
N HIS A 30 8.63 5.10 -3.70
CA HIS A 30 9.66 4.20 -4.23
C HIS A 30 11.10 4.73 -4.10
N VAL A 31 11.32 6.03 -3.87
CA VAL A 31 12.65 6.58 -3.59
C VAL A 31 13.11 6.23 -2.17
N PHE A 32 12.19 6.18 -1.22
CA PHE A 32 12.48 5.93 0.20
C PHE A 32 12.17 4.50 0.64
N GLN A 33 11.45 3.77 -0.19
CA GLN A 33 11.04 2.40 0.08
C GLN A 33 12.16 1.42 -0.22
N TRP A 34 12.35 0.45 0.68
CA TRP A 34 13.15 -0.72 0.43
C TRP A 34 12.30 -1.83 -0.17
N ASN A 35 12.81 -2.50 -1.20
CA ASN A 35 12.14 -3.60 -1.89
C ASN A 35 12.76 -4.98 -1.56
N GLY A 36 13.50 -5.07 -0.45
CA GLY A 36 14.12 -6.32 -0.03
C GLY A 36 15.14 -6.85 -1.03
N GLU A 37 15.87 -5.98 -1.74
CA GLU A 37 16.76 -6.39 -2.85
C GLU A 37 16.04 -7.17 -3.97
N GLY A 38 14.74 -6.88 -4.16
CA GLY A 38 13.88 -7.55 -5.14
C GLY A 38 13.14 -8.78 -4.60
N HIS A 39 13.32 -9.13 -3.32
CA HIS A 39 12.62 -10.25 -2.69
C HIS A 39 11.22 -9.87 -2.19
N THR A 40 10.91 -8.58 -2.02
CA THR A 40 9.56 -8.15 -1.60
C THR A 40 8.54 -8.40 -2.72
N PRO A 41 7.36 -8.97 -2.42
CA PRO A 41 6.27 -9.10 -3.39
C PRO A 41 5.93 -7.75 -4.03
N VAL A 42 5.85 -7.71 -5.35
CA VAL A 42 5.57 -6.48 -6.10
C VAL A 42 4.27 -5.83 -5.63
N GLY A 43 3.23 -6.60 -5.34
CA GLY A 43 1.98 -6.03 -4.82
C GLY A 43 2.12 -5.37 -3.45
N LEU A 44 3.00 -5.85 -2.56
CA LEU A 44 3.32 -5.14 -1.33
C LEU A 44 4.10 -3.85 -1.62
N VAL A 45 5.03 -3.89 -2.59
CA VAL A 45 5.80 -2.71 -2.99
C VAL A 45 4.88 -1.58 -3.47
N GLU A 46 4.01 -1.89 -4.45
CA GLU A 46 3.01 -0.96 -4.99
C GLU A 46 1.99 -0.52 -3.92
N GLY A 47 1.57 -1.45 -3.06
CA GLY A 47 0.60 -1.16 -2.00
C GLY A 47 1.12 -0.19 -0.94
N ILE A 48 2.42 -0.19 -0.63
CA ILE A 48 3.04 0.80 0.26
C ILE A 48 3.07 2.19 -0.41
N ALA A 49 3.31 2.25 -1.73
CA ALA A 49 3.25 3.51 -2.47
C ALA A 49 1.82 4.10 -2.46
N ASP A 50 0.79 3.27 -2.67
CA ASP A 50 -0.61 3.71 -2.57
C ASP A 50 -1.06 3.98 -1.12
N TYR A 51 -0.45 3.33 -0.11
CA TYR A 51 -0.65 3.69 1.29
C TYR A 51 -0.24 5.14 1.55
N MET A 52 0.83 5.64 0.92
CA MET A 52 1.23 7.04 1.05
C MET A 52 0.27 8.00 0.34
N ILE A 53 -0.30 7.61 -0.81
CA ILE A 53 -1.43 8.33 -1.41
C ILE A 53 -2.60 8.42 -0.41
N LEU A 54 -2.96 7.29 0.20
CA LEU A 54 -4.05 7.21 1.17
C LEU A 54 -3.81 8.12 2.38
N LYS A 55 -2.61 8.06 2.99
CA LYS A 55 -2.26 8.88 4.17
C LYS A 55 -2.12 10.36 3.87
N SER A 56 -1.75 10.73 2.64
CA SER A 56 -1.67 12.13 2.22
C SER A 56 -3.03 12.76 1.91
N GLY A 57 -4.09 11.95 1.76
CA GLY A 57 -5.42 12.42 1.37
C GLY A 57 -5.56 12.73 -0.13
N TYR A 58 -4.60 12.29 -0.96
CA TYR A 58 -4.62 12.46 -2.42
C TYR A 58 -5.12 11.21 -3.16
N TYR A 59 -5.97 10.37 -2.55
CA TYR A 59 -6.52 9.19 -3.21
C TYR A 59 -7.71 9.52 -4.13
N PRO A 60 -7.81 8.89 -5.32
CA PRO A 60 -8.81 9.25 -6.33
C PRO A 60 -10.21 8.76 -6.00
N PRO A 61 -11.25 9.33 -6.65
CA PRO A 61 -12.57 8.71 -6.68
C PRO A 61 -12.46 7.27 -7.22
N GLY A 62 -12.96 6.30 -6.46
CA GLY A 62 -12.88 4.87 -6.82
C GLY A 62 -11.73 4.10 -6.17
N PHE A 63 -10.88 4.76 -5.37
CA PHE A 63 -9.92 4.07 -4.51
C PHE A 63 -10.62 3.01 -3.65
N ALA A 64 -9.99 1.85 -3.50
CA ALA A 64 -10.54 0.72 -2.77
C ALA A 64 -11.11 1.13 -1.41
N LYS A 65 -12.26 0.57 -1.06
CA LYS A 65 -12.86 0.67 0.28
C LYS A 65 -12.21 -0.35 1.22
N PRO A 66 -12.20 -0.09 2.55
CA PRO A 66 -11.84 -1.12 3.52
C PRO A 66 -12.63 -2.41 3.27
N GLY A 67 -11.95 -3.55 3.38
CA GLY A 67 -12.50 -4.88 3.12
C GLY A 67 -12.48 -5.32 1.66
N GLN A 68 -12.20 -4.45 0.69
CA GLN A 68 -12.06 -4.87 -0.71
C GLN A 68 -10.71 -5.56 -0.99
N GLY A 69 -10.64 -6.27 -2.12
CA GLY A 69 -9.47 -7.04 -2.54
C GLY A 69 -9.59 -8.54 -2.22
N GLU A 70 -8.85 -9.33 -2.97
CA GLU A 70 -8.84 -10.80 -2.94
C GLU A 70 -7.67 -11.36 -2.12
N ARG A 71 -6.55 -10.64 -2.07
CA ARG A 71 -5.36 -11.00 -1.29
C ARG A 71 -4.65 -9.79 -0.71
N TRP A 72 -3.88 -10.01 0.34
CA TRP A 72 -3.21 -8.95 1.10
C TRP A 72 -2.15 -8.20 0.28
N ASP A 73 -1.49 -8.87 -0.67
CA ASP A 73 -0.47 -8.34 -1.60
C ASP A 73 -1.02 -8.18 -3.03
N GLN A 74 -2.30 -7.83 -3.18
CA GLN A 74 -2.89 -7.63 -4.49
C GLN A 74 -2.23 -6.46 -5.26
N GLY A 75 -1.66 -5.49 -4.54
CA GLY A 75 -1.13 -4.26 -5.13
C GLY A 75 -2.02 -3.06 -4.83
N TYR A 76 -1.43 -1.89 -5.05
CA TYR A 76 -2.13 -0.61 -5.11
C TYR A 76 -3.05 -0.37 -3.90
N ASP A 77 -4.19 0.26 -4.15
CA ASP A 77 -5.20 0.66 -3.18
C ASP A 77 -5.76 -0.47 -2.31
N PHE A 78 -5.92 -1.69 -2.85
CA PHE A 78 -6.36 -2.85 -2.07
C PHE A 78 -5.37 -3.21 -0.95
N THR A 79 -4.08 -3.29 -1.29
CA THR A 79 -3.03 -3.52 -0.29
C THR A 79 -2.86 -2.31 0.61
N ALA A 80 -3.01 -1.08 0.10
CA ALA A 80 -2.95 0.13 0.92
C ALA A 80 -4.00 0.14 2.05
N ARG A 81 -5.23 -0.33 1.78
CA ARG A 81 -6.28 -0.46 2.81
C ARG A 81 -5.98 -1.53 3.85
N PHE A 82 -5.38 -2.64 3.45
CA PHE A 82 -4.91 -3.63 4.40
C PHE A 82 -3.78 -3.08 5.30
N LEU A 83 -2.85 -2.32 4.72
CA LEU A 83 -1.77 -1.69 5.47
C LEU A 83 -2.29 -0.60 6.42
N GLU A 84 -3.34 0.14 6.05
CA GLU A 84 -4.07 1.05 6.95
C GLU A 84 -4.64 0.32 8.16
N TYR A 85 -5.24 -0.87 7.96
CA TYR A 85 -5.68 -1.71 9.05
C TYR A 85 -4.53 -2.17 9.96
N CYS A 86 -3.43 -2.68 9.38
CA CYS A 86 -2.25 -3.10 10.14
C CYS A 86 -1.66 -1.95 10.97
N ASP A 87 -1.59 -0.74 10.41
CA ASP A 87 -1.14 0.46 11.11
C ASP A 87 -2.10 0.89 12.24
N GLY A 88 -3.40 0.61 12.10
CA GLY A 88 -4.39 0.76 13.17
C GLY A 88 -4.19 -0.22 14.34
N LEU A 89 -3.65 -1.42 14.08
CA LEU A 89 -3.29 -2.40 15.12
C LEU A 89 -1.96 -2.06 15.79
N LYS A 90 -0.99 -1.57 15.00
CA LYS A 90 0.33 -1.14 15.46
C LYS A 90 0.68 0.16 14.77
N SER A 91 0.64 1.25 15.53
CA SER A 91 1.08 2.55 15.03
C SER A 91 2.52 2.48 14.51
N GLY A 92 2.73 2.96 13.28
CA GLY A 92 4.02 2.94 12.59
C GLY A 92 4.34 1.62 11.89
N PHE A 93 3.35 0.72 11.73
CA PHE A 93 3.55 -0.59 11.13
C PHE A 93 4.26 -0.51 9.76
N VAL A 94 3.76 0.34 8.86
CA VAL A 94 4.31 0.45 7.49
C VAL A 94 5.75 0.97 7.50
N ALA A 95 6.05 1.93 8.38
CA ALA A 95 7.40 2.49 8.49
C ALA A 95 8.42 1.46 9.02
N GLU A 96 8.04 0.69 10.04
CA GLU A 96 8.90 -0.39 10.56
C GLU A 96 9.02 -1.55 9.57
N LEU A 97 7.95 -1.94 8.87
CA LEU A 97 8.01 -2.93 7.81
C LEU A 97 8.99 -2.50 6.72
N ASN A 98 8.89 -1.25 6.24
CA ASN A 98 9.83 -0.70 5.26
C ASN A 98 11.28 -0.81 5.74
N LYS A 99 11.55 -0.45 6.99
CA LYS A 99 12.90 -0.54 7.58
C LYS A 99 13.42 -1.98 7.63
N MET A 100 12.57 -2.96 7.94
CA MET A 100 12.92 -4.38 7.93
C MET A 100 13.22 -4.90 6.53
N MET A 101 12.58 -4.33 5.50
CA MET A 101 12.77 -4.70 4.10
C MET A 101 14.07 -4.20 3.46
N ARG A 102 15.02 -3.67 4.23
CA ARG A 102 16.23 -3.03 3.67
C ARG A 102 17.04 -3.93 2.75
N HIS A 103 17.17 -5.21 3.09
CA HIS A 103 18.05 -6.16 2.40
C HIS A 103 17.35 -7.47 2.01
N ASN A 104 16.17 -7.76 2.57
CA ASN A 104 15.42 -8.99 2.27
C ASN A 104 13.94 -8.78 2.61
N TYR A 105 13.09 -9.75 2.29
CA TYR A 105 11.71 -9.81 2.72
C TYR A 105 11.37 -11.19 3.32
N SER A 106 10.59 -11.20 4.38
CA SER A 106 9.93 -12.39 4.92
C SER A 106 8.51 -12.03 5.37
N GLU A 107 7.54 -12.91 5.13
CA GLU A 107 6.20 -12.76 5.70
C GLU A 107 6.21 -12.81 7.24
N ASP A 108 7.25 -13.40 7.85
CA ASP A 108 7.41 -13.43 9.31
C ASP A 108 7.56 -12.02 9.91
N TYR A 109 7.91 -11.00 9.12
CA TYR A 109 7.94 -9.61 9.59
C TYR A 109 6.57 -9.14 10.10
N PHE A 110 5.47 -9.67 9.56
CA PHE A 110 4.12 -9.41 10.09
C PHE A 110 3.96 -10.00 11.50
N VAL A 111 4.53 -11.18 11.75
CA VAL A 111 4.53 -11.81 13.08
C VAL A 111 5.39 -11.01 14.05
N GLU A 112 6.59 -10.61 13.65
CA GLU A 112 7.48 -9.79 14.49
C GLU A 112 6.84 -8.45 14.88
N LEU A 113 6.12 -7.83 13.94
CA LEU A 113 5.49 -6.54 14.17
C LEU A 113 4.18 -6.66 14.96
N THR A 114 3.32 -7.65 14.67
CA THR A 114 1.94 -7.68 15.20
C THR A 114 1.63 -8.87 16.11
N GLY A 115 2.53 -9.84 16.20
CA GLY A 115 2.31 -11.12 16.85
C GLY A 115 1.43 -12.10 16.05
N LYS A 116 1.03 -11.76 14.82
CA LYS A 116 0.13 -12.58 13.99
C LYS A 116 0.71 -12.81 12.58
N PRO A 117 0.51 -14.01 11.99
CA PRO A 117 0.83 -14.25 10.59
C PRO A 117 -0.02 -13.38 9.65
N VAL A 118 0.52 -13.00 8.49
CA VAL A 118 -0.17 -12.13 7.51
C VAL A 118 -1.51 -12.72 7.05
N GLY A 119 -1.60 -14.05 6.89
CA GLY A 119 -2.85 -14.72 6.55
C GLY A 119 -3.95 -14.54 7.60
N GLN A 120 -3.59 -14.56 8.89
CA GLN A 120 -4.54 -14.30 9.98
C GLN A 120 -4.95 -12.82 9.98
N LEU A 121 -3.99 -11.90 9.81
CA LEU A 121 -4.29 -10.47 9.73
C LEU A 121 -5.24 -10.15 8.56
N TRP A 122 -5.04 -10.79 7.41
CA TRP A 122 -5.91 -10.63 6.25
C TRP A 122 -7.31 -11.17 6.54
N ALA A 123 -7.42 -12.35 7.14
CA ALA A 123 -8.72 -12.90 7.55
C ALA A 123 -9.45 -11.98 8.55
N ASP A 124 -8.73 -11.46 9.55
CA ASP A 124 -9.28 -10.52 10.54
C ASP A 124 -9.73 -9.21 9.88
N TYR A 125 -8.95 -8.68 8.93
CA TYR A 125 -9.30 -7.51 8.12
C TYR A 125 -10.59 -7.74 7.33
N LYS A 126 -10.70 -8.89 6.64
CA LYS A 126 -11.90 -9.26 5.88
C LYS A 126 -13.11 -9.49 6.78
N ALA A 127 -12.93 -10.03 7.98
CA ALA A 127 -14.01 -10.17 8.96
C ALA A 127 -14.47 -8.82 9.53
N THR A 128 -13.56 -7.85 9.64
CA THR A 128 -13.85 -6.52 10.20
C THR A 128 -14.55 -5.62 9.19
N TYR A 129 -14.15 -5.67 7.91
CA TYR A 129 -14.59 -4.72 6.89
C TYR A 129 -15.21 -5.34 5.65
N GLY A 130 -15.11 -6.66 5.48
CA GLY A 130 -15.77 -7.35 4.37
C GLY A 130 -17.28 -7.23 4.55
N GLU A 131 -17.94 -6.57 3.59
CA GLU A 131 -19.40 -6.63 3.53
C GLU A 131 -19.83 -8.09 3.40
N VAL A 132 -20.78 -8.50 4.24
CA VAL A 132 -21.56 -9.71 4.00
C VAL A 132 -22.37 -9.42 2.74
N LEU A 133 -21.98 -10.05 1.63
CA LEU A 133 -22.79 -10.06 0.40
C LEU A 133 -24.19 -10.61 0.67
#